data_AF-A0A6I6GES2-F1
#
_entry.id   AF-A0A6I6GES2-F1
#
_cell.length_a   1.000
_cell.length_b   1.000
_cell.length_c   1.000
_cell.angle_alpha   90.00
_cell.angle_beta   90.00
_cell.angle_gamma   90.00
#
_symmetry.space_group_name_H-M   'P 1'
#
loop_
_entity.id
_entity.type
_entity.pdbx_description
1 polymer ?
#
loop_
_entity_poly.entity_id
_entity_poly.type
_entity_poly.pdbx_seq_one_letter_code
_entity_poly.pdbx_strand_id
1 'polypeptide(L)'
;MKPAQALPGALGEGADHVARWALLVVLAAAGFWRTWARIAGEVTAGSGSEVFLAAPVGAVLTAVALHLRRRPELPIHDRQSDKIAGTIVLAIALMIEWLVLPRYTETYVLLHLDFIAAWMFLLGGSVFFFGTRRTFRYWPSWLLLTVATPGALRLAVFALGGGWGAEAVVMVLVVSVGPLAILGPPALRRLRGAGAAEDRRSGGSPLPSLVVSPREAWRSAPLVIVVAVLLSLAPLPAGIDERLSPGPGALNGAGQILPAGWEEVDRIDYPWAERMFGPSATLERQMIRATRVRADWDELLRPRVAAVQTLTVGDPGVLEVFPLEMMFDLSSARISPPRPVPLNRGVSARYRTVIDDENLLTWSVMSFVWTRAGDRIQRVTLITVDNHEFDAEFPPAVPGSRSFSRLLSLSLRGAGAVTDTNSQEKDLDMLTELATDLVEAQWTDG
;
A
#
# COMPACT_ATOMS: atom_id res chain seq x y z
N MET A 1 27.65 -37.21 -52.43
CA MET A 1 27.29 -37.28 -51.00
C MET A 1 27.34 -35.87 -50.42
N LYS A 2 26.19 -35.32 -49.99
CA LYS A 2 26.13 -34.05 -49.26
C LYS A 2 26.53 -34.33 -47.81
N PRO A 3 27.48 -33.58 -47.20
CA PRO A 3 27.79 -33.80 -45.79
C PRO A 3 26.60 -33.36 -44.94
N ALA A 4 26.22 -34.23 -44.01
CA ALA A 4 25.17 -33.98 -43.03
C ALA A 4 25.57 -32.78 -42.14
N GLN A 5 24.75 -31.73 -42.16
CA GLN A 5 24.84 -30.66 -41.18
C GLN A 5 24.46 -31.24 -39.81
N ALA A 6 25.43 -31.32 -38.91
CA ALA A 6 25.23 -31.62 -37.50
C ALA A 6 24.28 -30.56 -36.91
N LEU A 7 23.23 -31.00 -36.21
CA LEU A 7 22.26 -30.18 -35.47
C LEU A 7 22.91 -29.61 -34.19
N PRO A 8 23.29 -28.32 -34.12
CA PRO A 8 23.80 -27.70 -32.90
C PRO A 8 22.77 -26.65 -32.47
N GLY A 9 21.66 -27.05 -31.82
CA GLY A 9 20.53 -26.14 -31.65
C GLY A 9 19.83 -26.21 -30.30
N ALA A 10 19.27 -27.36 -29.94
CA ALA A 10 18.25 -27.42 -28.89
C ALA A 10 18.76 -27.10 -27.46
N LEU A 11 19.98 -27.52 -27.11
CA LEU A 11 20.56 -27.25 -25.78
C LEU A 11 20.96 -25.79 -25.60
N GLY A 12 21.44 -25.13 -26.66
CA GLY A 12 21.82 -23.72 -26.63
C GLY A 12 20.62 -22.76 -26.55
N GLU A 13 19.52 -23.10 -27.23
CA GLU A 13 18.29 -22.30 -27.20
C GLU A 13 17.60 -22.35 -25.83
N GLY A 14 17.57 -23.53 -25.19
CA GLY A 14 17.05 -23.69 -23.83
C GLY A 14 17.87 -22.92 -22.80
N ALA A 15 19.20 -23.04 -22.87
CA ALA A 15 20.11 -22.33 -21.98
C ALA A 15 19.99 -20.80 -22.11
N ASP A 16 19.89 -20.28 -23.34
CA ASP A 16 19.68 -18.85 -23.58
C ASP A 16 18.32 -18.36 -23.04
N HIS A 17 17.26 -19.17 -23.18
CA HIS A 17 15.95 -18.83 -22.61
C HIS A 17 15.99 -18.70 -21.09
N VAL A 18 16.66 -19.65 -20.42
CA VAL A 18 16.86 -19.63 -18.97
C VAL A 18 17.72 -18.44 -18.56
N ALA A 19 18.79 -18.14 -19.29
CA ALA A 19 19.66 -17.00 -19.01
C ALA A 19 18.93 -15.65 -19.09
N ARG A 20 18.04 -15.46 -20.08
CA ARG A 20 17.22 -14.24 -20.21
C ARG A 20 16.28 -14.06 -19.01
N TRP A 21 15.63 -15.14 -18.56
CA TRP A 21 14.78 -15.10 -17.36
C TRP A 21 15.59 -14.85 -16.09
N ALA A 22 16.72 -15.54 -15.92
CA ALA A 22 17.61 -15.35 -14.77
C ALA A 22 18.08 -13.89 -14.68
N LEU A 23 18.51 -13.29 -15.80
CA LEU A 23 18.87 -11.88 -15.84
C LEU A 23 17.69 -10.98 -15.43
N LEU A 24 16.49 -11.19 -15.99
CA LEU A 24 15.32 -10.38 -15.65
C LEU A 24 14.95 -10.45 -14.16
N VAL A 25 14.96 -11.65 -13.57
CA VAL A 25 14.67 -11.84 -12.15
C VAL A 25 15.73 -11.16 -11.28
N VAL A 26 17.02 -11.30 -11.62
CA VAL A 26 18.10 -10.63 -10.90
C VAL A 26 17.98 -9.11 -11.00
N LEU A 27 17.65 -8.58 -12.18
CA LEU A 27 17.47 -7.14 -12.36
C LEU A 27 16.23 -6.60 -11.65
N ALA A 28 15.13 -7.37 -11.58
CA ALA A 28 13.97 -6.97 -10.79
C ALA A 28 14.26 -7.02 -9.28
N ALA A 29 15.01 -8.03 -8.82
CA ALA A 29 15.45 -8.11 -7.42
C ALA A 29 16.38 -6.94 -7.06
N ALA A 30 17.37 -6.64 -7.90
CA ALA A 30 18.32 -5.55 -7.68
C ALA A 30 17.69 -4.16 -7.85
N GLY A 31 16.84 -3.98 -8.86
CA GLY A 31 16.16 -2.73 -9.17
C GLY A 31 15.18 -2.31 -8.09
N PHE A 32 14.53 -3.27 -7.43
CA PHE A 32 13.55 -3.02 -6.38
C PHE A 32 14.03 -3.49 -5.00
N TRP A 33 15.35 -3.57 -4.78
CA TRP A 33 15.91 -4.14 -3.54
C TRP A 33 15.39 -3.45 -2.28
N ARG A 34 15.19 -2.13 -2.33
CA ARG A 34 14.64 -1.33 -1.22
C ARG A 34 13.19 -1.73 -0.92
N THR A 35 12.37 -1.92 -1.96
CA THR A 35 10.97 -2.39 -1.84
C THR A 35 10.93 -3.78 -1.21
N TRP A 36 11.78 -4.70 -1.67
CA TRP A 36 11.83 -6.05 -1.12
C TRP A 36 12.29 -6.06 0.35
N ALA A 37 13.31 -5.27 0.68
CA ALA A 37 13.78 -5.12 2.06
C ALA A 37 12.70 -4.48 2.95
N ARG A 38 11.98 -3.49 2.43
CA ARG A 38 10.87 -2.82 3.11
C ARG A 38 9.75 -3.79 3.45
N ILE A 39 9.31 -4.57 2.48
CA ILE A 39 8.24 -5.56 2.65
C ILE A 39 8.67 -6.69 3.58
N ALA A 40 9.92 -7.14 3.49
CA ALA A 40 10.46 -8.10 4.45
C ALA A 40 10.42 -7.53 5.88
N GLY A 41 10.78 -6.26 6.06
CA GLY A 41 10.65 -5.54 7.32
C GLY A 41 9.20 -5.51 7.83
N GLU A 42 8.25 -5.13 6.98
CA GLU A 42 6.81 -5.10 7.30
C GLU A 42 6.29 -6.48 7.73
N VAL A 43 6.66 -7.55 7.01
CA VAL A 43 6.28 -8.93 7.36
C VAL A 43 6.88 -9.35 8.69
N THR A 44 8.15 -9.03 8.95
CA THR A 44 8.80 -9.37 10.24
C THR A 44 8.23 -8.57 11.41
N ALA A 45 7.83 -7.33 11.18
CA ALA A 45 7.18 -6.46 12.14
C ALA A 45 5.66 -6.57 11.99
N GLY A 46 5.10 -7.79 11.95
CA GLY A 46 3.66 -8.08 12.18
C GLY A 46 2.61 -7.35 11.33
N SER A 47 3.01 -6.56 10.34
CA SER A 47 2.18 -5.62 9.57
C SER A 47 2.07 -6.00 8.10
N GLY A 48 2.94 -6.92 7.67
CA GLY A 48 2.88 -7.54 6.37
C GLY A 48 1.75 -8.58 6.33
N SER A 49 0.72 -8.32 5.53
CA SER A 49 -0.32 -9.31 5.24
C SER A 49 0.23 -10.35 4.28
N GLU A 50 0.20 -11.64 4.61
CA GLU A 50 0.67 -12.75 3.74
C GLU A 50 0.05 -12.73 2.33
N VAL A 51 -1.07 -12.00 2.19
CA VAL A 51 -1.80 -11.74 0.96
C VAL A 51 -0.92 -11.12 -0.15
N PHE A 52 0.23 -10.51 0.16
CA PHE A 52 1.23 -10.08 -0.84
C PHE A 52 1.62 -11.19 -1.83
N LEU A 53 1.67 -12.44 -1.38
CA LEU A 53 2.05 -13.58 -2.22
C LEU A 53 0.91 -14.08 -3.11
N ALA A 54 -0.33 -13.68 -2.85
CA ALA A 54 -1.50 -14.16 -3.58
C ALA A 54 -1.41 -13.83 -5.09
N ALA A 55 -1.04 -12.59 -5.42
CA ALA A 55 -0.91 -12.13 -6.80
C ALA A 55 0.20 -12.87 -7.59
N PRO A 56 1.47 -12.94 -7.12
CA PRO A 56 2.51 -13.65 -7.85
C PRO A 56 2.24 -15.15 -7.96
N VAL A 57 1.76 -15.80 -6.89
CA VAL A 57 1.41 -17.24 -6.94
C VAL A 57 0.26 -17.47 -7.92
N GLY A 58 -0.81 -16.68 -7.84
CA GLY A 58 -1.94 -16.74 -8.77
C GLY A 58 -1.51 -16.52 -10.22
N ALA A 59 -0.60 -15.58 -10.47
CA ALA A 59 -0.11 -15.26 -11.82
C ALA A 59 0.70 -16.41 -12.42
N VAL A 60 1.54 -17.08 -11.61
CA VAL A 60 2.29 -18.28 -12.01
C VAL A 60 1.32 -19.42 -12.34
N LEU A 61 0.35 -19.71 -11.47
CA LEU A 61 -0.65 -20.76 -11.73
C LEU A 61 -1.49 -20.46 -12.98
N THR A 62 -1.85 -19.19 -13.18
CA THR A 62 -2.54 -18.70 -14.38
C THR A 62 -1.69 -18.95 -15.63
N ALA A 63 -0.38 -18.68 -15.56
CA ALA A 63 0.54 -18.90 -16.67
C ALA A 63 0.69 -20.39 -16.98
N VAL A 64 0.78 -21.25 -15.96
CA VAL A 64 0.80 -22.71 -16.10
C VAL A 64 -0.49 -23.19 -16.78
N ALA A 65 -1.65 -22.71 -16.33
CA ALA A 65 -2.94 -23.05 -16.94
C ALA A 65 -3.01 -22.66 -18.44
N LEU A 66 -2.47 -21.49 -18.81
CA LEU A 66 -2.36 -21.07 -20.21
C LEU A 66 -1.37 -21.91 -21.01
N HIS A 67 -0.25 -22.30 -20.41
CA HIS A 67 0.73 -23.15 -21.06
C HIS A 67 0.13 -24.52 -21.42
N LEU A 68 -0.68 -25.08 -20.51
CA LEU A 68 -1.41 -26.33 -20.75
C LEU A 68 -2.45 -26.20 -21.87
N ARG A 69 -3.01 -25.01 -22.10
CA ARG A 69 -3.90 -24.70 -23.23
C ARG A 69 -3.10 -24.35 -24.49
N ARG A 70 -2.66 -25.38 -25.20
CA ARG A 70 -1.97 -25.25 -26.50
C ARG A 70 -2.81 -24.41 -27.48
N ARG A 71 -2.27 -23.27 -27.94
CA ARG A 71 -2.82 -22.49 -29.07
C ARG A 71 -1.71 -22.27 -30.10
N PRO A 72 -1.97 -22.52 -31.39
CA PRO A 72 -1.01 -22.22 -32.45
C PRO A 72 -0.82 -20.70 -32.58
N GLU A 73 0.42 -20.28 -32.82
CA GLU A 73 0.79 -18.88 -32.99
C GLU A 73 0.99 -18.57 -34.48
N LEU A 74 0.49 -17.43 -34.96
CA LEU A 74 0.75 -17.00 -36.34
C LEU A 74 2.16 -16.42 -36.43
N PRO A 75 2.90 -16.59 -37.54
CA PRO A 75 4.28 -16.13 -37.64
C PRO A 75 4.37 -14.66 -38.10
N ILE A 76 3.83 -13.71 -37.33
CA ILE A 76 4.01 -12.26 -37.58
C ILE A 76 4.86 -11.68 -36.46
N HIS A 77 6.00 -11.10 -36.84
CA HIS A 77 7.06 -10.64 -35.94
C HIS A 77 7.49 -9.23 -36.35
N ASP A 78 7.12 -8.21 -35.58
CA ASP A 78 7.61 -6.84 -35.78
C ASP A 78 8.37 -6.37 -34.54
N ARG A 79 9.69 -6.25 -34.71
CA ARG A 79 10.61 -5.91 -33.64
C ARG A 79 10.66 -4.42 -33.33
N GLN A 80 10.24 -3.55 -34.25
CA GLN A 80 10.16 -2.12 -33.96
C GLN A 80 9.03 -1.84 -32.98
N SER A 81 7.86 -2.42 -33.23
CA SER A 81 6.72 -2.37 -32.31
C SER A 81 7.07 -2.91 -30.92
N ASP A 82 7.83 -4.01 -30.84
CA ASP A 82 8.30 -4.54 -29.55
C ASP A 82 9.15 -3.55 -28.76
N LYS A 83 10.11 -2.88 -29.41
CA LYS A 83 11.00 -1.92 -28.76
C LYS A 83 10.22 -0.69 -28.27
N ILE A 84 9.26 -0.21 -29.05
CA ILE A 84 8.40 0.92 -28.66
C ILE A 84 7.56 0.52 -27.43
N ALA A 85 6.85 -0.61 -27.49
CA ALA A 85 6.00 -1.07 -26.40
C ALA A 85 6.81 -1.33 -25.11
N GLY A 86 7.95 -2.03 -25.22
CA GLY A 86 8.82 -2.29 -24.08
C GLY A 86 9.35 -1.01 -23.44
N THR A 87 9.77 -0.03 -24.26
CA THR A 87 10.26 1.27 -23.76
C THR A 87 9.17 2.03 -23.01
N ILE A 88 7.95 2.08 -23.55
CA ILE A 88 6.81 2.75 -22.89
C ILE A 88 6.53 2.10 -21.53
N VAL A 89 6.49 0.76 -21.46
CA VAL A 89 6.21 0.05 -20.21
C VAL A 89 7.33 0.26 -19.17
N LEU A 90 8.60 0.25 -19.58
CA LEU A 90 9.72 0.58 -18.68
C LEU A 90 9.67 2.04 -18.20
N ALA A 91 9.30 2.97 -19.08
CA ALA A 91 9.11 4.37 -18.70
C ALA A 91 7.98 4.54 -17.67
N ILE A 92 6.88 3.78 -17.81
CA ILE A 92 5.80 3.76 -16.81
C ILE A 92 6.33 3.27 -15.45
N ALA A 93 7.15 2.22 -15.41
CA ALA A 93 7.76 1.76 -14.15
C ALA A 93 8.59 2.87 -13.48
N LEU A 94 9.43 3.58 -14.24
CA LEU A 94 10.21 4.72 -13.74
C LEU A 94 9.31 5.87 -13.28
N MET A 95 8.25 6.18 -14.02
CA MET A 95 7.30 7.24 -13.64
C MET A 95 6.59 6.91 -12.34
N ILE A 96 6.23 5.64 -12.11
CA ILE A 96 5.60 5.23 -10.86
C ILE A 96 6.54 5.51 -9.69
N GLU A 97 7.80 5.07 -9.76
CA GLU A 97 8.80 5.30 -8.69
C GLU A 97 9.12 6.79 -8.47
N TRP A 98 9.45 7.51 -9.54
CA TRP A 98 10.04 8.85 -9.42
C TRP A 98 9.01 9.98 -9.39
N LEU A 99 7.79 9.77 -9.90
CA LEU A 99 6.77 10.82 -10.01
C LEU A 99 5.51 10.51 -9.20
N VAL A 100 5.06 9.25 -9.20
CA VAL A 100 3.81 8.87 -8.53
C VAL A 100 4.08 8.63 -7.04
N LEU A 101 5.07 7.81 -6.68
CA LEU A 101 5.33 7.42 -5.30
C LEU A 101 5.50 8.61 -4.34
N PRO A 102 6.28 9.66 -4.67
CA PRO A 102 6.44 10.82 -3.78
C PRO A 102 5.13 11.55 -3.46
N ARG A 103 4.11 11.43 -4.33
CA ARG A 103 2.79 12.04 -4.11
C ARG A 103 1.92 11.25 -3.13
N TYR A 104 2.22 9.98 -2.91
CA TYR A 104 1.49 9.08 -2.01
C TYR A 104 2.31 8.69 -0.78
N THR A 105 3.28 9.51 -0.37
CA THR A 105 4.18 9.25 0.76
C THR A 105 3.44 8.84 2.05
N GLU A 106 2.31 9.49 2.36
CA GLU A 106 1.54 9.22 3.59
C GLU A 106 0.69 7.93 3.52
N THR A 107 0.39 7.43 2.32
CA THR A 107 -0.40 6.20 2.10
C THR A 107 0.41 5.11 1.40
N TYR A 108 1.74 5.28 1.35
CA TYR A 108 2.67 4.41 0.63
C TYR A 108 2.51 2.96 1.07
N VAL A 109 2.62 2.71 2.39
CA VAL A 109 2.58 1.36 2.94
C VAL A 109 1.25 0.69 2.65
N LEU A 110 0.12 1.41 2.61
CA LEU A 110 -1.14 0.81 2.18
C LEU A 110 -1.09 0.38 0.71
N LEU A 111 -0.71 1.31 -0.18
CA LEU A 111 -0.88 1.14 -1.62
C LEU A 111 0.20 0.26 -2.27
N HIS A 112 1.44 0.38 -1.82
CA HIS A 112 2.64 -0.26 -2.41
C HIS A 112 2.64 -0.16 -3.94
N LEU A 113 2.61 1.08 -4.46
CA LEU A 113 2.59 1.32 -5.91
C LEU A 113 3.89 0.88 -6.60
N ASP A 114 4.99 0.82 -5.86
CA ASP A 114 6.27 0.23 -6.26
C ASP A 114 6.15 -1.25 -6.65
N PHE A 115 5.21 -2.00 -6.06
CA PHE A 115 4.88 -3.35 -6.50
C PHE A 115 4.37 -3.39 -7.95
N ILE A 116 3.53 -2.40 -8.32
CA ILE A 116 3.05 -2.25 -9.70
C ILE A 116 4.21 -1.88 -10.62
N ALA A 117 5.11 -1.00 -10.17
CA ALA A 117 6.31 -0.64 -10.91
C ALA A 117 7.21 -1.86 -11.17
N ALA A 118 7.39 -2.76 -10.19
CA ALA A 118 8.12 -4.01 -10.35
C ALA A 118 7.49 -4.91 -11.43
N TRP A 119 6.16 -5.02 -11.45
CA TRP A 119 5.43 -5.77 -12.46
C TRP A 119 5.50 -5.14 -13.84
N MET A 120 5.45 -3.81 -13.94
CA MET A 120 5.68 -3.09 -15.19
C MET A 120 7.12 -3.29 -15.68
N PHE A 121 8.11 -3.23 -14.79
CA PHE A 121 9.49 -3.51 -15.14
C PHE A 121 9.66 -4.93 -15.71
N LEU A 122 9.11 -5.95 -15.04
CA LEU A 122 9.14 -7.33 -15.52
C LEU A 122 8.40 -7.50 -16.85
N LEU A 123 7.25 -6.84 -17.03
CA LEU A 123 6.48 -6.84 -18.28
C LEU A 123 7.29 -6.21 -19.43
N GLY A 124 7.82 -5.00 -19.23
CA GLY A 124 8.62 -4.28 -20.23
C GLY A 124 9.91 -5.02 -20.58
N GLY A 125 10.60 -5.54 -19.56
CA GLY A 125 11.77 -6.41 -19.75
C GLY A 125 11.43 -7.68 -20.53
N SER A 126 10.32 -8.34 -20.21
CA SER A 126 9.83 -9.53 -20.94
C SER A 126 9.56 -9.21 -22.42
N VAL A 127 8.97 -8.04 -22.71
CA VAL A 127 8.78 -7.57 -24.09
C VAL A 127 10.12 -7.42 -24.83
N PHE A 128 11.16 -6.87 -24.18
CA PHE A 128 12.49 -6.77 -24.80
C PHE A 128 13.12 -8.14 -25.06
N PHE A 129 13.10 -9.06 -24.08
CA PHE A 129 13.78 -10.34 -24.21
C PHE A 129 13.01 -11.40 -25.00
N PHE A 130 11.68 -11.34 -25.03
CA PHE A 130 10.82 -12.39 -25.60
C PHE A 130 9.85 -11.90 -26.68
N GLY A 131 9.70 -10.58 -26.84
CA GLY A 131 8.76 -9.96 -27.76
C GLY A 131 7.37 -9.74 -27.15
N THR A 132 6.62 -8.78 -27.68
CA THR A 132 5.27 -8.43 -27.20
C THR A 132 4.34 -9.63 -27.24
N ARG A 133 4.29 -10.33 -28.36
CA ARG A 133 3.32 -11.39 -28.58
C ARG A 133 3.47 -12.56 -27.60
N ARG A 134 4.71 -13.00 -27.37
CA ARG A 134 5.00 -14.08 -26.41
C ARG A 134 4.72 -13.63 -24.97
N THR A 135 4.99 -12.38 -24.66
CA THR A 135 4.73 -11.80 -23.34
C THR A 135 3.23 -11.66 -23.07
N PHE A 136 2.49 -11.03 -23.99
CA PHE A 136 1.04 -10.80 -23.90
C PHE A 136 0.19 -12.07 -24.15
N ARG A 137 0.77 -13.18 -24.60
CA ARG A 137 0.11 -14.49 -24.51
C ARG A 137 -0.33 -14.80 -23.09
N TYR A 138 0.44 -14.35 -22.11
CA TYR A 138 0.15 -14.48 -20.69
C TYR A 138 -0.56 -13.24 -20.11
N TRP A 139 -1.31 -12.48 -20.93
CA TRP A 139 -2.01 -11.27 -20.48
C TRP A 139 -2.88 -11.46 -19.22
N PRO A 140 -3.55 -12.60 -18.96
CA PRO A 140 -4.31 -12.76 -17.72
C PRO A 140 -3.40 -12.79 -16.47
N SER A 141 -2.19 -13.36 -16.58
CA SER A 141 -1.20 -13.35 -15.51
C SER A 141 -0.72 -11.92 -15.24
N TRP A 142 -0.43 -11.16 -16.30
CA TRP A 142 -0.05 -9.76 -16.17
C TRP A 142 -1.17 -8.90 -15.59
N LEU A 143 -2.41 -9.11 -16.04
CA LEU A 143 -3.58 -8.42 -15.49
C LEU A 143 -3.73 -8.70 -14.00
N LEU A 144 -3.62 -9.96 -13.58
CA LEU A 144 -3.70 -10.34 -12.17
C LEU A 144 -2.63 -9.63 -11.33
N LEU A 145 -1.37 -9.60 -11.78
CA LEU A 145 -0.29 -8.87 -11.10
C LEU A 145 -0.58 -7.37 -10.97
N THR A 146 -1.18 -6.76 -12.00
CA THR A 146 -1.50 -5.31 -11.98
C THR A 146 -2.73 -4.92 -11.19
N VAL A 147 -3.73 -5.80 -11.10
CA VAL A 147 -5.02 -5.51 -10.45
C VAL A 147 -5.02 -5.94 -8.99
N ALA A 148 -4.42 -7.10 -8.68
CA ALA A 148 -4.30 -7.62 -7.32
C ALA A 148 -3.11 -6.97 -6.59
N THR A 149 -3.11 -5.64 -6.51
CA THR A 149 -2.08 -4.87 -5.81
C THR A 149 -2.22 -5.04 -4.30
N PRO A 150 -1.15 -4.88 -3.51
CA PRO A 150 -1.25 -5.03 -2.06
C PRO A 150 -2.32 -4.15 -1.43
N GLY A 151 -2.45 -2.90 -1.86
CA GLY A 151 -3.51 -2.00 -1.41
C GLY A 151 -4.90 -2.53 -1.74
N ALA A 152 -5.14 -2.98 -2.98
CA ALA A 152 -6.43 -3.55 -3.38
C ALA A 152 -6.80 -4.80 -2.56
N LEU A 153 -5.80 -5.65 -2.29
CA LEU A 153 -5.99 -6.86 -1.51
C LEU A 153 -6.28 -6.57 -0.03
N ARG A 154 -5.53 -5.65 0.60
CA ARG A 154 -5.80 -5.21 1.97
C ARG A 154 -7.19 -4.58 2.11
N LEU A 155 -7.60 -3.79 1.13
CA LEU A 155 -8.95 -3.22 1.09
C LEU A 155 -10.04 -4.30 0.97
N ALA A 156 -9.80 -5.36 0.19
CA ALA A 156 -10.71 -6.49 0.11
C ALA A 156 -10.80 -7.26 1.44
N VAL A 157 -9.66 -7.50 2.11
CA VAL A 157 -9.62 -8.11 3.45
C VAL A 157 -10.41 -7.26 4.45
N PHE A 158 -10.19 -5.96 4.40
CA PHE A 158 -10.91 -5.00 5.23
C PHE A 158 -12.43 -5.00 4.93
N ALA A 159 -12.85 -5.04 3.67
CA ALA A 159 -14.25 -5.10 3.28
C ALA A 159 -14.96 -6.38 3.80
N LEU A 160 -14.19 -7.45 4.03
CA LEU A 160 -14.66 -8.70 4.63
C LEU A 160 -14.60 -8.71 6.17
N GLY A 161 -14.25 -7.58 6.81
CA GLY A 161 -14.23 -7.42 8.26
C GLY A 161 -12.86 -7.60 8.93
N GLY A 162 -11.79 -7.84 8.16
CA GLY A 162 -10.43 -7.99 8.67
C GLY A 162 -10.12 -9.37 9.27
N GLY A 163 -8.89 -9.50 9.77
CA GLY A 163 -8.39 -10.71 10.44
C GLY A 163 -8.00 -11.87 9.50
N TRP A 164 -7.44 -12.92 10.10
CA TRP A 164 -6.84 -14.06 9.39
C TRP A 164 -7.81 -14.80 8.46
N GLY A 165 -9.09 -14.88 8.83
CA GLY A 165 -10.11 -15.55 8.02
C GLY A 165 -10.42 -14.80 6.72
N ALA A 166 -10.51 -13.48 6.79
CA ALA A 166 -10.69 -12.62 5.61
C ALA A 166 -9.46 -12.68 4.69
N GLU A 167 -8.26 -12.67 5.26
CA GLU A 167 -7.00 -12.85 4.52
C GLU A 167 -6.96 -14.16 3.75
N ALA A 168 -7.29 -15.28 4.42
CA ALA A 168 -7.33 -16.60 3.79
C ALA A 168 -8.33 -16.65 2.62
N VAL A 169 -9.52 -16.08 2.79
CA VAL A 169 -10.55 -16.02 1.74
C VAL A 169 -10.06 -15.22 0.54
N VAL A 170 -9.49 -14.02 0.75
CA VAL A 170 -8.96 -13.18 -0.33
C VAL A 170 -7.82 -13.89 -1.05
N MET A 171 -6.88 -14.51 -0.32
CA MET A 171 -5.78 -15.24 -0.93
C MET A 171 -6.27 -16.38 -1.82
N VAL A 172 -7.21 -17.21 -1.33
CA VAL A 172 -7.78 -18.33 -2.12
C VAL A 172 -8.47 -17.82 -3.38
N LEU A 173 -9.26 -16.75 -3.29
CA LEU A 173 -9.96 -16.17 -4.44
C LEU A 173 -8.98 -15.68 -5.52
N VAL A 174 -7.97 -14.90 -5.12
CA VAL A 174 -6.99 -14.31 -6.03
C VAL A 174 -6.11 -15.38 -6.69
N VAL A 175 -5.66 -16.37 -5.93
CA VAL A 175 -4.84 -17.47 -6.45
C VAL A 175 -5.63 -18.34 -7.44
N SER A 176 -6.94 -18.52 -7.20
CA SER A 176 -7.77 -19.46 -7.97
C SER A 176 -8.45 -18.84 -9.20
N VAL A 177 -8.69 -17.52 -9.22
CA VAL A 177 -9.52 -16.87 -10.25
C VAL A 177 -9.00 -17.11 -11.68
N GLY A 178 -7.70 -16.93 -11.90
CA GLY A 178 -7.08 -17.09 -13.22
C GLY A 178 -7.10 -18.55 -13.71
N PRO A 179 -6.54 -19.51 -12.95
CA PRO A 179 -6.59 -20.92 -13.32
C PRO A 179 -8.00 -21.43 -13.60
N LEU A 180 -8.98 -21.07 -12.75
CA LEU A 180 -10.38 -21.47 -12.92
C LEU A 180 -11.01 -20.86 -14.18
N ALA A 181 -10.77 -19.58 -14.47
CA ALA A 181 -11.28 -18.95 -15.69
C ALA A 181 -10.72 -19.60 -16.97
N ILE A 182 -9.47 -20.06 -16.93
CA ILE A 182 -8.79 -20.68 -18.07
C ILE A 182 -9.20 -22.15 -18.25
N LEU A 183 -9.25 -22.92 -17.16
CA LEU A 183 -9.45 -24.38 -17.18
C LEU A 183 -10.92 -24.80 -16.98
N GLY A 184 -11.77 -23.95 -16.41
CA GLY A 184 -13.17 -24.26 -16.08
C GLY A 184 -14.08 -24.48 -17.30
N PRO A 185 -14.17 -23.54 -18.27
CA PRO A 185 -15.06 -23.67 -19.42
C PRO A 185 -14.90 -24.95 -20.28
N PRO A 186 -13.69 -25.51 -20.50
CA PRO A 186 -13.53 -26.79 -21.20
C PRO A 186 -13.84 -28.00 -20.31
N ALA A 187 -13.59 -27.95 -19.00
CA ALA A 187 -13.95 -29.02 -18.07
C ALA A 187 -15.47 -29.17 -17.95
N LEU A 188 -16.20 -28.04 -17.82
CA LEU A 188 -17.67 -27.99 -17.85
C LEU A 188 -18.25 -28.53 -19.16
N ARG A 189 -17.61 -28.25 -20.31
CA ARG A 189 -18.02 -28.81 -21.61
C ARG A 189 -17.79 -30.32 -21.71
N ARG A 190 -16.72 -30.85 -21.12
CA ARG A 190 -16.47 -32.30 -21.05
C ARG A 190 -17.46 -33.02 -20.14
N LEU A 191 -17.86 -32.39 -19.04
CA LEU A 191 -18.88 -32.93 -18.12
C LEU A 191 -20.29 -32.88 -18.73
N ARG A 192 -20.63 -31.81 -19.48
CA ARG A 192 -21.91 -31.70 -20.19
C ARG A 192 -21.95 -32.47 -21.52
N GLY A 193 -20.80 -32.82 -22.08
CA GLY A 193 -20.64 -33.46 -23.39
C GLY A 193 -20.05 -34.87 -23.33
N ALA A 194 -20.36 -35.62 -22.27
CA ALA A 194 -20.06 -37.06 -22.21
C ALA A 194 -20.89 -37.80 -23.28
N GLY A 195 -20.46 -37.73 -24.54
CA GLY A 195 -21.13 -38.34 -25.69
C GLY A 195 -20.42 -38.13 -27.03
N ALA A 196 -19.51 -37.17 -27.18
CA ALA A 196 -18.76 -37.00 -28.43
C ALA A 196 -17.29 -37.35 -28.20
N ALA A 197 -16.93 -38.57 -28.59
CA ALA A 197 -15.53 -38.96 -28.78
C ALA A 197 -14.94 -38.08 -29.90
N GLU A 198 -13.84 -37.39 -29.61
CA GLU A 198 -13.09 -36.71 -30.66
C GLU A 198 -11.58 -36.92 -30.54
N ASP A 199 -11.03 -37.07 -31.72
CA ASP A 199 -9.87 -37.82 -32.15
C ASP A 199 -8.58 -37.08 -31.80
N ARG A 200 -7.71 -37.69 -30.99
CA ARG A 200 -6.39 -37.11 -30.64
C ARG A 200 -5.41 -37.39 -31.76
N ARG A 201 -5.34 -36.50 -32.76
CA ARG A 201 -4.15 -36.40 -33.61
C ARG A 201 -3.02 -35.72 -32.83
N SER A 202 -2.07 -36.53 -32.37
CA SER A 202 -0.78 -36.13 -31.85
C SER A 202 0.10 -35.58 -32.98
N GLY A 203 -0.08 -34.30 -33.30
CA GLY A 203 0.92 -33.52 -34.04
C GLY A 203 2.11 -33.22 -33.12
N GLY A 204 3.31 -33.62 -33.55
CA GLY A 204 4.57 -33.46 -32.81
C GLY A 204 4.80 -32.02 -32.36
N SER A 205 5.39 -31.87 -31.17
CA SER A 205 5.78 -30.58 -30.62
C SER A 205 6.72 -29.86 -31.60
N PRO A 206 6.35 -28.70 -32.16
CA PRO A 206 7.37 -27.79 -32.64
C PRO A 206 8.18 -27.38 -31.41
N LEU A 207 9.50 -27.55 -31.46
CA LEU A 207 10.39 -26.93 -30.50
C LEU A 207 10.06 -25.43 -30.44
N PRO A 208 10.11 -24.81 -29.24
CA PRO A 208 9.80 -23.38 -29.11
C PRO A 208 10.82 -22.59 -29.92
N SER A 209 10.45 -22.18 -31.14
CA SER A 209 11.29 -21.29 -31.93
C SER A 209 11.48 -19.98 -31.14
N LEU A 210 12.72 -19.54 -31.03
CA LEU A 210 13.03 -18.26 -30.42
C LEU A 210 12.50 -17.14 -31.33
N VAL A 211 11.37 -16.55 -30.93
CA VAL A 211 10.76 -15.36 -31.57
C VAL A 211 11.76 -14.20 -31.69
N VAL A 212 12.66 -14.08 -30.71
CA VAL A 212 13.73 -13.06 -30.68
C VAL A 212 15.09 -13.75 -30.69
N SER A 213 15.93 -13.38 -31.65
CA SER A 213 17.30 -13.93 -31.76
C SER A 213 18.12 -13.63 -30.50
N PRO A 214 19.02 -14.55 -30.06
CA PRO A 214 19.88 -14.32 -28.90
C PRO A 214 20.63 -13.00 -28.96
N ARG A 215 21.30 -12.73 -30.09
CA ARG A 215 22.07 -11.49 -30.29
C ARG A 215 21.23 -10.24 -30.10
N GLU A 216 19.99 -10.24 -30.57
CA GLU A 216 19.13 -9.07 -30.46
C GLU A 216 18.54 -8.91 -29.05
N ALA A 217 18.21 -10.00 -28.37
CA ALA A 217 17.78 -9.96 -26.97
C ALA A 217 18.88 -9.37 -26.07
N TRP A 218 20.12 -9.83 -26.23
CA TRP A 218 21.26 -9.35 -25.46
C TRP A 218 21.68 -7.92 -25.79
N ARG A 219 21.41 -7.42 -27.00
CA ARG A 219 21.58 -5.98 -27.33
C ARG A 219 20.62 -5.07 -26.57
N SER A 220 19.48 -5.58 -26.11
CA SER A 220 18.54 -4.83 -25.27
C SER A 220 18.89 -4.87 -23.79
N ALA A 221 19.74 -5.80 -23.35
CA ALA A 221 20.10 -5.96 -21.94
C ALA A 221 20.69 -4.67 -21.31
N PRO A 222 21.58 -3.90 -21.95
CA PRO A 222 22.11 -2.67 -21.37
C PRO A 222 21.04 -1.65 -21.00
N LEU A 223 20.01 -1.50 -21.83
CA LEU A 223 18.89 -0.59 -21.54
C LEU A 223 18.12 -1.05 -20.30
N VAL A 224 17.78 -2.34 -20.22
CA VAL A 224 17.05 -2.90 -19.07
C VAL A 224 17.89 -2.81 -17.79
N ILE A 225 19.21 -2.99 -17.89
CA ILE A 225 20.16 -2.80 -16.77
C ILE A 225 20.17 -1.34 -16.32
N VAL A 226 20.26 -0.38 -17.23
CA VAL A 226 20.23 1.05 -16.89
C VAL A 226 18.93 1.41 -16.18
N VAL A 227 17.79 0.93 -16.68
CA VAL A 227 16.49 1.16 -16.02
C VAL A 227 16.46 0.53 -14.63
N ALA A 228 16.95 -0.70 -14.46
CA ALA A 228 17.05 -1.33 -13.14
C ALA A 228 17.93 -0.54 -12.17
N VAL A 229 19.06 0.00 -12.64
CA VAL A 229 19.93 0.87 -11.83
C VAL A 229 19.21 2.18 -11.45
N LEU A 230 18.47 2.79 -12.38
CA LEU A 230 17.70 4.00 -12.05
C LEU A 230 16.58 3.72 -11.04
N LEU A 231 15.94 2.55 -11.12
CA LEU A 231 14.94 2.11 -10.14
C LEU A 231 15.56 1.86 -8.77
N SER A 232 16.76 1.27 -8.69
CA SER A 232 17.41 0.97 -7.39
C SER A 232 17.86 2.22 -6.62
N LEU A 233 18.01 3.34 -7.33
CA LEU A 233 18.34 4.65 -6.79
C LEU A 233 17.11 5.45 -6.33
N ALA A 234 15.89 5.01 -6.67
CA ALA A 234 14.68 5.69 -6.25
C ALA A 234 14.56 5.69 -4.71
N PRO A 235 14.35 6.86 -4.08
CA PRO A 235 14.14 6.91 -2.64
C PRO A 235 12.73 6.41 -2.30
N LEU A 236 12.64 5.52 -1.32
CA LEU A 236 11.35 5.15 -0.73
C LEU A 236 10.93 6.17 0.32
N PRO A 237 9.62 6.41 0.49
CA PRO A 237 9.06 7.13 1.64
C PRO A 237 9.61 6.64 2.99
N ALA A 238 9.83 7.57 3.91
CA ALA A 238 10.30 7.28 5.27
C ALA A 238 9.32 6.39 6.04
N GLY A 239 9.88 5.48 6.85
CA GLY A 239 9.12 4.57 7.70
C GLY A 239 8.57 5.21 8.99
N ILE A 240 7.84 4.44 9.77
CA ILE A 240 7.36 4.78 11.11
C ILE A 240 8.48 4.73 12.13
N ASP A 241 9.51 3.92 11.91
CA ASP A 241 10.67 3.87 12.80
C ASP A 241 11.34 5.26 12.93
N GLU A 242 11.35 6.05 11.85
CA GLU A 242 11.83 7.43 11.86
C GLU A 242 10.87 8.40 12.59
N ARG A 243 9.63 7.99 12.83
CA ARG A 243 8.58 8.77 13.52
C ARG A 243 8.32 8.29 14.95
N LEU A 244 8.91 7.17 15.34
CA LEU A 244 8.66 6.51 16.62
C LEU A 244 9.52 7.17 17.70
N SER A 245 8.87 7.83 18.65
CA SER A 245 9.54 8.45 19.79
C SER A 245 9.62 7.49 20.98
N PRO A 246 10.65 7.57 21.84
CA PRO A 246 10.64 6.85 23.11
C PRO A 246 9.52 7.41 23.99
N GLY A 247 8.62 6.55 24.46
CA GLY A 247 7.53 6.98 25.34
C GLY A 247 7.70 6.53 26.80
N PRO A 248 6.68 6.83 27.62
CA PRO A 248 6.71 6.63 29.06
C PRO A 248 6.56 5.14 29.45
N GLY A 249 6.61 4.87 30.75
CA GLY A 249 6.38 3.53 31.32
C GLY A 249 4.97 2.96 31.02
N ALA A 250 4.64 1.80 31.59
CA ALA A 250 3.32 1.20 31.39
C ALA A 250 2.20 2.11 31.95
N LEU A 251 1.03 2.12 31.30
CA LEU A 251 -0.15 2.86 31.78
C LEU A 251 -0.89 1.97 32.77
N ASN A 252 -1.30 2.55 33.89
CA ASN A 252 -2.28 1.95 34.77
C ASN A 252 -3.68 2.44 34.34
N GLY A 253 -4.29 1.76 33.36
CA GLY A 253 -5.66 2.03 32.92
C GLY A 253 -5.78 2.49 31.46
N ALA A 254 -7.02 2.83 31.10
CA ALA A 254 -7.46 3.28 29.78
C ALA A 254 -7.23 4.80 29.60
N GLY A 255 -6.88 5.24 28.39
CA GLY A 255 -6.63 6.65 28.05
C GLY A 255 -5.23 7.18 28.40
N GLN A 256 -5.06 8.50 28.31
CA GLN A 256 -3.87 9.25 28.74
C GLN A 256 -4.12 9.95 30.09
N ILE A 257 -3.05 10.16 30.85
CA ILE A 257 -3.08 11.02 32.04
C ILE A 257 -3.25 12.47 31.58
N LEU A 258 -4.28 13.16 32.06
CA LEU A 258 -4.55 14.54 31.62
C LEU A 258 -3.62 15.54 32.34
N PRO A 259 -3.11 16.56 31.63
CA PRO A 259 -2.31 17.60 32.26
C PRO A 259 -3.14 18.48 33.19
N ALA A 260 -2.45 19.15 34.11
CA ALA A 260 -3.10 20.11 35.01
C ALA A 260 -3.82 21.21 34.21
N GLY A 261 -5.00 21.59 34.69
CA GLY A 261 -5.83 22.60 34.02
C GLY A 261 -6.81 22.04 33.00
N TRP A 262 -6.80 20.73 32.75
CA TRP A 262 -7.77 20.02 31.92
C TRP A 262 -8.54 18.99 32.74
N GLU A 263 -9.83 18.85 32.44
CA GLU A 263 -10.70 17.84 33.04
C GLU A 263 -11.35 16.97 31.95
N GLU A 264 -11.52 15.67 32.24
CA GLU A 264 -12.25 14.76 31.37
C GLU A 264 -13.75 15.02 31.52
N VAL A 265 -14.42 15.29 30.41
CA VAL A 265 -15.88 15.51 30.38
C VAL A 265 -16.64 14.31 29.82
N ASP A 266 -16.01 13.53 28.96
CA ASP A 266 -16.61 12.32 28.37
C ASP A 266 -15.52 11.36 27.89
N ARG A 267 -15.88 10.08 27.74
CA ARG A 267 -15.01 9.02 27.22
C ARG A 267 -15.76 8.12 26.27
N ILE A 268 -15.18 7.91 25.10
CA ILE A 268 -15.76 7.12 24.03
C ILE A 268 -14.80 5.99 23.68
N ASP A 269 -15.27 4.75 23.81
CA ASP A 269 -14.55 3.56 23.37
C ASP A 269 -15.00 3.17 21.96
N TYR A 270 -14.06 2.66 21.15
CA TYR A 270 -14.33 2.22 19.79
C TYR A 270 -14.07 0.70 19.64
N PRO A 271 -15.05 -0.17 19.97
CA PRO A 271 -14.87 -1.63 19.97
C PRO A 271 -14.52 -2.24 18.62
N TRP A 272 -14.73 -1.50 17.53
CA TRP A 272 -14.38 -1.96 16.19
C TRP A 272 -12.87 -1.97 15.93
N ALA A 273 -12.07 -1.32 16.77
CA ALA A 273 -10.62 -1.22 16.63
C ALA A 273 -9.92 -2.58 16.66
N GLU A 274 -10.36 -3.51 17.51
CA GLU A 274 -9.77 -4.86 17.57
C GLU A 274 -9.89 -5.63 16.25
N ARG A 275 -11.02 -5.44 15.54
CA ARG A 275 -11.24 -6.08 14.24
C ARG A 275 -10.39 -5.46 13.13
N MET A 276 -10.07 -4.17 13.25
CA MET A 276 -9.35 -3.42 12.22
C MET A 276 -7.84 -3.44 12.41
N PHE A 277 -7.37 -3.24 13.64
CA PHE A 277 -5.95 -3.09 13.98
C PHE A 277 -5.37 -4.32 14.68
N GLY A 278 -6.19 -5.35 14.91
CA GLY A 278 -5.80 -6.62 15.50
C GLY A 278 -6.30 -6.79 16.95
N PRO A 279 -6.30 -8.03 17.45
CA PRO A 279 -7.01 -8.42 18.67
C PRO A 279 -6.49 -7.77 19.96
N SER A 280 -5.31 -7.16 19.91
CA SER A 280 -4.68 -6.51 21.05
C SER A 280 -4.80 -4.99 21.00
N ALA A 281 -5.49 -4.46 19.98
CA ALA A 281 -5.60 -3.04 19.73
C ALA A 281 -6.77 -2.40 20.47
N THR A 282 -6.52 -1.26 21.11
CA THR A 282 -7.56 -0.46 21.76
C THR A 282 -7.60 0.93 21.13
N LEU A 283 -8.81 1.45 20.94
CA LEU A 283 -9.02 2.82 20.46
C LEU A 283 -10.04 3.48 21.37
N GLU A 284 -9.61 4.57 21.97
CA GLU A 284 -10.40 5.32 22.94
C GLU A 284 -10.24 6.81 22.68
N ARG A 285 -11.24 7.59 23.04
CA ARG A 285 -11.23 9.04 22.94
C ARG A 285 -11.70 9.64 24.26
N GLN A 286 -10.84 10.44 24.87
CA GLN A 286 -11.18 11.28 26.02
C GLN A 286 -11.55 12.67 25.50
N MET A 287 -12.77 13.11 25.78
CA MET A 287 -13.17 14.50 25.58
C MET A 287 -12.73 15.28 26.81
N ILE A 288 -11.96 16.34 26.60
CA ILE A 288 -11.36 17.13 27.67
C ILE A 288 -11.75 18.59 27.54
N ARG A 289 -11.89 19.27 28.66
CA ARG A 289 -12.21 20.69 28.74
C ARG A 289 -11.19 21.43 29.59
N ALA A 290 -10.80 22.61 29.14
CA ALA A 290 -9.98 23.52 29.91
C ALA A 290 -10.76 24.03 31.13
N THR A 291 -10.17 23.94 32.32
CA THR A 291 -10.77 24.42 33.59
C THR A 291 -10.78 25.95 33.70
N ARG A 292 -9.98 26.64 32.88
CA ARG A 292 -9.86 28.11 32.86
C ARG A 292 -10.11 28.63 31.45
N VAL A 293 -10.75 29.80 31.39
CA VAL A 293 -10.95 30.56 30.14
C VAL A 293 -9.69 31.35 29.79
N ARG A 294 -9.40 31.45 28.50
CA ARG A 294 -8.19 32.09 27.98
C ARG A 294 -8.52 32.89 26.73
N ALA A 295 -8.25 34.20 26.76
CA ALA A 295 -8.57 35.12 25.68
C ALA A 295 -7.75 34.86 24.41
N ASP A 296 -6.55 34.31 24.58
CA ASP A 296 -5.66 33.91 23.49
C ASP A 296 -6.11 32.64 22.77
N TRP A 297 -7.02 31.86 23.37
CA TRP A 297 -7.57 30.64 22.76
C TRP A 297 -8.99 30.84 22.22
N ASP A 298 -9.79 31.70 22.85
CA ASP A 298 -11.12 32.08 22.38
C ASP A 298 -11.42 33.53 22.75
N GLU A 299 -11.65 34.37 21.73
CA GLU A 299 -12.02 35.78 21.91
C GLU A 299 -13.34 35.94 22.69
N LEU A 300 -14.23 34.94 22.64
CA LEU A 300 -15.49 34.92 23.39
C LEU A 300 -15.34 34.37 24.82
N LEU A 301 -14.11 34.11 25.29
CA LEU A 301 -13.78 33.66 26.64
C LEU A 301 -14.54 32.39 27.06
N ARG A 302 -14.77 31.46 26.13
CA ARG A 302 -15.34 30.15 26.44
C ARG A 302 -14.24 29.16 26.81
N PRO A 303 -14.48 28.21 27.73
CA PRO A 303 -13.55 27.12 27.99
C PRO A 303 -13.36 26.27 26.73
N ARG A 304 -12.11 26.01 26.32
CA ARG A 304 -11.83 25.19 25.14
C ARG A 304 -12.06 23.71 25.41
N VAL A 305 -12.55 23.02 24.40
CA VAL A 305 -12.74 21.56 24.40
C VAL A 305 -11.80 20.97 23.36
N ALA A 306 -11.17 19.86 23.71
CA ALA A 306 -10.33 19.08 22.81
C ALA A 306 -10.66 17.58 22.97
N ALA A 307 -10.37 16.78 21.95
CA ALA A 307 -10.44 15.33 22.05
C ALA A 307 -9.03 14.74 22.01
N VAL A 308 -8.72 13.87 22.98
CA VAL A 308 -7.48 13.08 23.02
C VAL A 308 -7.82 11.65 22.66
N GLN A 309 -7.48 11.26 21.44
CA GLN A 309 -7.71 9.91 20.93
C GLN A 309 -6.43 9.09 21.00
N THR A 310 -6.49 7.94 21.67
CA THR A 310 -5.35 7.02 21.83
C THR A 310 -5.66 5.72 21.11
N LEU A 311 -4.85 5.41 20.10
CA LEU A 311 -4.80 4.08 19.49
C LEU A 311 -3.59 3.34 20.07
N THR A 312 -3.81 2.26 20.80
CA THR A 312 -2.75 1.36 21.27
C THR A 312 -2.74 0.11 20.39
N VAL A 313 -1.56 -0.29 19.92
CA VAL A 313 -1.36 -1.52 19.13
C VAL A 313 -0.16 -2.29 19.67
N GLY A 314 -0.09 -3.58 19.35
CA GLY A 314 1.06 -4.43 19.69
C GLY A 314 2.24 -4.32 18.71
N ASP A 315 2.04 -3.68 17.55
CA ASP A 315 3.02 -3.67 16.47
C ASP A 315 3.06 -2.32 15.74
N PRO A 316 4.25 -1.75 15.44
CA PRO A 316 4.38 -0.43 14.82
C PRO A 316 3.88 -0.40 13.38
N GLY A 317 4.03 -1.48 12.62
CA GLY A 317 3.68 -1.47 11.21
C GLY A 317 2.17 -1.44 10.98
N VAL A 318 1.34 -1.84 11.95
CA VAL A 318 -0.12 -1.63 11.90
C VAL A 318 -0.44 -0.15 11.72
N LEU A 319 0.29 0.73 12.39
CA LEU A 319 0.13 2.18 12.27
C LEU A 319 0.56 2.71 10.88
N GLU A 320 1.42 2.01 10.16
CA GLU A 320 1.77 2.38 8.78
C GLU A 320 0.72 1.97 7.77
N VAL A 321 0.20 0.74 7.91
CA VAL A 321 -0.87 0.22 7.06
C VAL A 321 -2.13 1.05 7.25
N PHE A 322 -2.38 1.51 8.48
CA PHE A 322 -3.52 2.33 8.85
C PHE A 322 -3.08 3.74 9.29
N PRO A 323 -2.82 4.63 8.32
CA PRO A 323 -2.50 6.02 8.62
C PRO A 323 -3.70 6.73 9.25
N LEU A 324 -3.42 7.88 9.89
CA LEU A 324 -4.40 8.64 10.67
C LEU A 324 -5.67 8.97 9.87
N GLU A 325 -5.49 9.24 8.58
CA GLU A 325 -6.52 9.64 7.64
C GLU A 325 -7.56 8.53 7.37
N MET A 326 -7.26 7.27 7.71
CA MET A 326 -8.24 6.17 7.62
C MET A 326 -9.15 6.06 8.84
N MET A 327 -8.89 6.83 9.90
CA MET A 327 -9.72 6.81 11.10
C MET A 327 -10.86 7.85 11.04
N PHE A 328 -10.93 8.67 9.99
CA PHE A 328 -11.93 9.72 9.84
C PHE A 328 -12.58 9.64 8.46
N ASP A 329 -13.83 10.13 8.38
CA ASP A 329 -14.47 10.37 7.09
C ASP A 329 -13.89 11.65 6.49
N LEU A 330 -13.11 11.47 5.43
CA LEU A 330 -12.37 12.56 4.76
C LEU A 330 -12.72 12.61 3.27
N SER A 331 -13.84 12.00 2.88
CA SER A 331 -14.31 11.89 1.50
C SER A 331 -14.48 13.25 0.82
N SER A 332 -14.96 14.24 1.58
CA SER A 332 -15.20 15.63 1.16
C SER A 332 -14.22 16.63 1.83
N ALA A 333 -13.10 16.15 2.38
CA ALA A 333 -12.20 16.98 3.19
C ALA A 333 -10.87 17.35 2.49
N ARG A 334 -10.47 18.60 2.67
CA ARG A 334 -9.15 19.15 2.29
C ARG A 334 -8.21 19.18 3.48
N ILE A 335 -6.95 18.78 3.31
CA ILE A 335 -5.98 18.66 4.42
C ILE A 335 -4.71 19.43 4.09
N SER A 336 -4.18 20.16 5.08
CA SER A 336 -2.90 20.83 4.94
C SER A 336 -1.72 19.85 4.88
N PRO A 337 -0.58 20.24 4.30
CA PRO A 337 0.66 19.51 4.50
C PRO A 337 0.99 19.38 5.99
N PRO A 338 1.60 18.25 6.40
CA PRO A 338 2.03 18.04 7.78
C PRO A 338 3.12 19.03 8.19
N ARG A 339 2.91 19.70 9.32
CA ARG A 339 3.94 20.51 9.98
C ARG A 339 4.53 19.75 11.16
N PRO A 340 5.84 19.46 11.19
CA PRO A 340 6.47 18.87 12.36
C PRO A 340 6.51 19.89 13.50
N VAL A 341 6.13 19.45 14.69
CA VAL A 341 6.14 20.25 15.92
C VAL A 341 6.95 19.49 16.96
N PRO A 342 8.12 19.99 17.38
CA PRO A 342 8.88 19.36 18.45
C PRO A 342 8.12 19.53 19.77
N LEU A 343 7.97 18.44 20.51
CA LEU A 343 7.44 18.42 21.88
C LEU A 343 8.58 18.10 22.86
N ASN A 344 8.25 18.04 24.15
CA ASN A 344 9.21 17.65 25.17
C ASN A 344 9.61 16.16 25.07
N ARG A 345 10.66 15.78 25.83
CA ARG A 345 11.16 14.39 25.95
C ARG A 345 11.59 13.74 24.63
N GLY A 346 11.92 14.54 23.62
CA GLY A 346 12.33 14.05 22.30
C GLY A 346 11.16 13.51 21.47
N VAL A 347 9.92 13.79 21.87
CA VAL A 347 8.72 13.45 21.09
C VAL A 347 8.52 14.50 19.99
N SER A 348 8.25 14.06 18.76
CA SER A 348 7.88 14.95 17.67
C SER A 348 6.44 14.68 17.23
N ALA A 349 5.62 15.73 17.23
CA ALA A 349 4.27 15.69 16.70
C ALA A 349 4.18 16.19 15.27
N ARG A 350 3.04 15.90 14.63
CA ARG A 350 2.65 16.41 13.32
C ARG A 350 1.31 17.10 13.44
N TYR A 351 1.28 18.38 13.12
CA TYR A 351 0.08 19.20 13.05
C TYR A 351 -0.43 19.28 11.62
N ARG A 352 -1.76 19.22 11.46
CA ARG A 352 -2.48 19.45 10.21
C ARG A 352 -3.80 20.16 10.51
N THR A 353 -4.30 20.90 9.52
CA THR A 353 -5.69 21.36 9.50
C THR A 353 -6.48 20.55 8.49
N VAL A 354 -7.76 20.36 8.80
CA VAL A 354 -8.72 19.66 7.97
C VAL A 354 -9.94 20.54 7.79
N ILE A 355 -10.33 20.74 6.54
CA ILE A 355 -11.55 21.47 6.16
C ILE A 355 -12.47 20.47 5.49
N ASP A 356 -13.58 20.14 6.14
CA ASP A 356 -14.64 19.31 5.59
C ASP A 356 -15.68 20.19 4.90
N ASP A 357 -15.74 20.11 3.57
CA ASP A 357 -16.64 20.95 2.76
C ASP A 357 -18.11 20.49 2.85
N GLU A 358 -18.38 19.25 3.27
CA GLU A 358 -19.74 18.69 3.36
C GLU A 358 -20.38 19.01 4.70
N ASN A 359 -19.65 18.78 5.79
CA ASN A 359 -20.12 19.09 7.15
C ASN A 359 -19.85 20.55 7.55
N LEU A 360 -19.22 21.34 6.68
CA LEU A 360 -18.79 22.72 6.94
C LEU A 360 -17.96 22.82 8.24
N LEU A 361 -17.16 21.79 8.51
CA LEU A 361 -16.40 21.65 9.75
C LEU A 361 -14.92 21.89 9.45
N THR A 362 -14.33 22.88 10.14
CA THR A 362 -12.87 23.03 10.17
C THR A 362 -12.35 22.52 11.50
N TRP A 363 -11.30 21.72 11.45
CA TRP A 363 -10.70 21.14 12.64
C TRP A 363 -9.19 21.02 12.51
N SER A 364 -8.52 21.10 13.65
CA SER A 364 -7.08 20.99 13.77
C SER A 364 -6.75 19.66 14.43
N VAL A 365 -5.72 18.99 13.90
CA VAL A 365 -5.28 17.69 14.39
C VAL A 365 -3.78 17.69 14.62
N MET A 366 -3.38 17.26 15.80
CA MET A 366 -1.99 17.03 16.15
C MET A 366 -1.82 15.58 16.55
N SER A 367 -0.83 14.89 15.98
CA SER A 367 -0.58 13.48 16.33
C SER A 367 0.89 13.19 16.51
N PHE A 368 1.20 12.29 17.43
CA PHE A 368 2.53 11.73 17.63
C PHE A 368 2.42 10.24 17.92
N VAL A 369 3.53 9.52 17.71
CA VAL A 369 3.63 8.09 17.94
C VAL A 369 4.80 7.83 18.88
N TRP A 370 4.58 7.00 19.89
CA TRP A 370 5.63 6.58 20.80
C TRP A 370 5.57 5.11 21.16
N THR A 371 6.67 4.59 21.68
CA THR A 371 6.72 3.28 22.33
C THR A 371 6.28 3.38 23.78
N ARG A 372 5.78 2.28 24.34
CA ARG A 372 5.43 2.13 25.75
C ARG A 372 6.04 0.84 26.29
N ALA A 373 6.18 0.74 27.60
CA ALA A 373 6.64 -0.51 28.22
C ALA A 373 5.73 -1.70 27.85
N GLY A 374 6.34 -2.88 27.63
CA GLY A 374 5.64 -4.10 27.24
C GLY A 374 5.36 -4.22 25.74
N ASP A 375 6.24 -3.68 24.89
CA ASP A 375 6.16 -3.71 23.42
C ASP A 375 4.85 -3.17 22.86
N ARG A 376 4.24 -2.19 23.55
CA ARG A 376 3.05 -1.49 23.08
C ARG A 376 3.43 -0.20 22.41
N ILE A 377 2.70 0.15 21.37
CA ILE A 377 2.91 1.39 20.63
C ILE A 377 1.61 2.15 20.63
N GLN A 378 1.70 3.46 20.86
CA GLN A 378 0.54 4.32 20.88
C GLN A 378 0.68 5.43 19.85
N ARG A 379 -0.43 5.68 19.14
CA ARG A 379 -0.66 6.93 18.45
C ARG A 379 -1.61 7.77 19.28
N VAL A 380 -1.14 8.91 19.74
CA VAL A 380 -1.96 9.90 20.42
C VAL A 380 -2.33 10.98 19.41
N THR A 381 -3.61 11.28 19.30
CA THR A 381 -4.16 12.26 18.37
C THR A 381 -5.00 13.26 19.16
N LEU A 382 -4.57 14.51 19.15
CA LEU A 382 -5.31 15.64 19.70
C LEU A 382 -6.12 16.31 18.59
N ILE A 383 -7.39 16.59 18.85
CA ILE A 383 -8.32 17.17 17.89
C ILE A 383 -8.99 18.37 18.54
N THR A 384 -9.09 19.47 17.79
CA THR A 384 -9.90 20.64 18.15
C THR A 384 -10.75 21.05 16.95
N VAL A 385 -11.89 21.67 17.22
CA VAL A 385 -12.83 22.13 16.20
C VAL A 385 -12.98 23.65 16.25
N ASP A 386 -13.29 24.23 15.10
CA ASP A 386 -13.49 25.67 14.89
C ASP A 386 -14.75 26.18 15.62
N ASN A 387 -15.78 25.34 15.77
CA ASN A 387 -16.94 25.64 16.60
C ASN A 387 -16.57 25.43 18.08
N HIS A 388 -16.73 26.47 18.91
CA HIS A 388 -16.40 26.40 20.34
C HIS A 388 -17.66 26.35 21.24
N GLU A 389 -18.83 26.07 20.66
CA GLU A 389 -20.05 25.84 21.42
C GLU A 389 -19.95 24.57 22.28
N PHE A 390 -20.77 24.49 23.33
CA PHE A 390 -20.71 23.40 24.29
C PHE A 390 -21.05 22.04 23.66
N ASP A 391 -21.89 22.06 22.62
CA ASP A 391 -22.35 20.93 21.82
C ASP A 391 -21.65 20.85 20.45
N ALA A 392 -20.47 21.49 20.32
CA ALA A 392 -19.69 21.45 19.09
C ALA A 392 -19.40 20.00 18.67
N GLU A 393 -19.71 19.69 17.41
CA GLU A 393 -19.54 18.35 16.87
C GLU A 393 -18.08 18.07 16.53
N PHE A 394 -17.53 17.00 17.10
CA PHE A 394 -16.21 16.49 16.77
C PHE A 394 -16.30 15.39 15.71
N PRO A 395 -15.35 15.32 14.77
CA PRO A 395 -15.37 14.28 13.75
C PRO A 395 -15.28 12.90 14.42
N PRO A 396 -16.25 11.99 14.21
CA PRO A 396 -16.23 10.67 14.84
C PRO A 396 -15.11 9.82 14.24
N ALA A 397 -14.51 8.95 15.05
CA ALA A 397 -13.63 7.92 14.50
C ALA A 397 -14.49 6.85 13.81
N VAL A 398 -14.21 6.60 12.53
CA VAL A 398 -14.94 5.63 11.71
C VAL A 398 -14.02 4.51 11.24
N PRO A 399 -14.53 3.28 11.10
CA PRO A 399 -13.78 2.22 10.43
C PRO A 399 -13.57 2.62 8.96
N GLY A 400 -12.33 2.48 8.46
CA GLY A 400 -11.82 3.09 7.21
C GLY A 400 -12.48 2.72 5.87
N SER A 401 -13.67 2.11 5.86
CA SER A 401 -14.42 1.74 4.65
C SER A 401 -14.88 2.97 3.87
N ARG A 402 -15.22 4.05 4.57
CA ARG A 402 -15.67 5.31 3.95
C ARG A 402 -14.52 6.10 3.32
N SER A 403 -13.31 5.96 3.87
CA SER A 403 -12.10 6.65 3.40
C SER A 403 -11.53 6.09 2.08
N PHE A 404 -12.00 4.93 1.58
CA PHE A 404 -11.61 4.39 0.27
C PHE A 404 -12.05 5.28 -0.90
N SER A 405 -13.23 5.89 -0.79
CA SER A 405 -13.74 6.85 -1.79
C SER A 405 -12.75 8.01 -2.00
N ARG A 406 -12.02 8.39 -0.94
CA ARG A 406 -10.97 9.40 -0.96
C ARG A 406 -9.71 8.93 -1.69
N LEU A 407 -9.24 7.70 -1.46
CA LEU A 407 -8.08 7.17 -2.20
C LEU A 407 -8.37 7.13 -3.71
N LEU A 408 -9.60 6.79 -4.09
CA LEU A 408 -10.06 6.85 -5.47
C LEU A 408 -10.17 8.30 -5.97
N SER A 409 -10.72 9.23 -5.19
CA SER A 409 -10.82 10.65 -5.57
C SER A 409 -9.44 11.30 -5.69
N LEU A 410 -8.49 10.97 -4.83
CA LEU A 410 -7.10 11.43 -4.89
C LEU A 410 -6.37 10.86 -6.11
N SER A 411 -6.68 9.60 -6.48
CA SER A 411 -6.16 8.96 -7.70
C SER A 411 -6.72 9.56 -9.00
N LEU A 412 -8.01 9.92 -9.02
CA LEU A 412 -8.69 10.42 -10.22
C LEU A 412 -8.62 11.95 -10.38
N ARG A 413 -8.67 12.69 -9.27
CA ARG A 413 -8.82 14.16 -9.22
C ARG A 413 -7.51 14.88 -8.87
N GLY A 414 -6.50 14.15 -8.38
CA GLY A 414 -5.17 14.66 -8.06
C GLY A 414 -5.10 15.39 -6.71
N ALA A 415 -3.90 15.40 -6.09
CA ALA A 415 -3.68 15.95 -4.75
C ALA A 415 -4.09 17.44 -4.62
N GLY A 416 -3.95 18.25 -5.68
CA GLY A 416 -4.32 19.67 -5.65
C GLY A 416 -5.80 19.95 -5.38
N ALA A 417 -6.70 18.98 -5.56
CA ALA A 417 -8.12 19.11 -5.21
C ALA A 417 -8.41 18.76 -3.74
N VAL A 418 -7.45 18.14 -3.03
CA VAL A 418 -7.61 17.57 -1.69
C VAL A 418 -6.61 18.19 -0.69
N THR A 419 -5.62 18.93 -1.19
CA THR A 419 -4.65 19.66 -0.37
C THR A 419 -5.09 21.10 -0.19
N ASP A 420 -5.13 21.57 1.06
CA ASP A 420 -5.26 22.99 1.35
C ASP A 420 -3.88 23.64 1.36
N THR A 421 -3.64 24.53 0.41
CA THR A 421 -2.36 25.26 0.27
C THR A 421 -2.38 26.63 0.96
N ASN A 422 -3.54 27.09 1.43
CA ASN A 422 -3.73 28.36 2.14
C ASN A 422 -4.34 28.11 3.53
N SER A 423 -3.88 27.06 4.22
CA SER A 423 -4.39 26.69 5.53
C SER A 423 -4.07 27.75 6.58
N GLN A 424 -5.07 28.19 7.33
CA GLN A 424 -4.86 28.97 8.54
C GLN A 424 -4.55 28.02 9.70
N GLU A 425 -3.42 28.21 10.37
CA GLU A 425 -2.96 27.35 11.48
C GLU A 425 -3.70 27.66 12.78
N LYS A 426 -5.02 27.51 12.77
CA LYS A 426 -5.87 27.75 13.93
C LYS A 426 -5.58 26.71 15.02
N ASP A 427 -5.57 27.14 16.28
CA ASP A 427 -5.27 26.31 17.45
C ASP A 427 -3.86 25.70 17.51
N LEU A 428 -2.92 26.06 16.62
CA LEU A 428 -1.57 25.48 16.64
C LEU A 428 -0.88 25.70 17.99
N ASP A 429 -0.92 26.92 18.52
CA ASP A 429 -0.27 27.25 19.80
C ASP A 429 -0.94 26.51 20.97
N MET A 430 -2.28 26.48 21.01
CA MET A 430 -3.04 25.77 22.03
C MET A 430 -2.77 24.26 22.00
N LEU A 431 -2.78 23.65 20.81
CA LEU A 431 -2.49 22.22 20.65
C LEU A 431 -1.04 21.91 20.96
N THR A 432 -0.10 22.81 20.65
CA THR A 432 1.31 22.65 21.00
C THR A 432 1.49 22.67 22.52
N GLU A 433 0.87 23.62 23.21
CA GLU A 433 0.88 23.72 24.67
C GLU A 433 0.25 22.47 25.31
N LEU A 434 -0.98 22.12 24.91
CA LEU A 434 -1.68 20.94 25.41
C LEU A 434 -0.90 19.64 25.15
N ALA A 435 -0.36 19.44 23.94
CA ALA A 435 0.40 18.24 23.63
C ALA A 435 1.70 18.17 24.43
N THR A 436 2.39 19.30 24.63
CA THR A 436 3.60 19.37 25.44
C THR A 436 3.34 19.00 26.89
N ASP A 437 2.27 19.56 27.47
CA ASP A 437 1.87 19.27 28.85
C ASP A 437 1.36 17.84 29.01
N LEU A 438 0.61 17.32 28.02
CA LEU A 438 0.14 15.94 27.99
C LEU A 438 1.31 14.95 27.96
N VAL A 439 2.35 15.24 27.17
CA VAL A 439 3.59 14.46 27.13
C VAL A 439 4.23 14.47 28.52
N GLU A 440 4.46 15.63 29.13
CA GLU A 440 5.08 15.69 30.46
C GLU A 440 4.28 14.96 31.55
N ALA A 441 2.94 15.07 31.52
CA ALA A 441 2.06 14.42 32.49
C ALA A 441 2.23 12.88 32.51
N GLN A 442 2.66 12.26 31.40
CA GLN A 442 2.87 10.82 31.39
C GLN A 442 4.13 10.35 32.14
N TRP A 443 5.06 11.27 32.49
CA TRP A 443 6.29 10.94 33.21
C TRP A 443 6.24 11.29 34.70
N THR A 444 5.20 11.96 35.17
CA THR A 444 5.08 12.41 36.57
C THR A 444 4.47 11.38 37.52
N ASP A 445 3.78 10.36 37.02
CA ASP A 445 3.13 9.29 37.83
C ASP A 445 3.83 7.91 37.68
N GLY A 446 5.14 7.90 37.44
CA GLY A 446 5.98 6.69 37.39
C GLY A 446 6.51 6.24 38.74
#